data_AF-A0A0C2D412-F1
#
_entry.id   AF-A0A0C2D412-F1
#
_cell.length_a   1.000
_cell.length_b   1.000
_cell.length_c   1.000
_cell.angle_alpha   90.00
_cell.angle_beta   90.00
_cell.angle_gamma   90.00
#
_symmetry.space_group_name_H-M   'P 1'
#
loop_
_entity.id
_entity.type
_entity.pdbx_description
1 polymer ?
#
loop_
_entity_poly.entity_id
_entity_poly.type
_entity_poly.pdbx_seq_one_letter_code
_entity_poly.pdbx_strand_id
1 'polypeptide(L)'
;MSKRSLHFLPLTLALVVACTDDTTPSDTVVATGTETTGDGDGDGDPTGDGDGDPTGDGDGDPGDGDGDGDPTTGPDPVCGDGMVEGDEGCDDGNDVDTDACTNACAVAACGDGIVQDGVDECDDGNGEDGDDCTNACTIAFCGDGSVQVGVEACDDGNMEDGDGCSALCMMETCGDGLLQGMEECDDANMVDTDECTNMCFNAVCGDMVVWENMEECDDGNMDDTDDCVGMCVAATCGDGFVQAGVEECDDANMDDTDECLTACTTAVCGDGFVQMGVEQCDDGNVDPGDGCSDICESESKLVFITSTLHTGNLGGLAGADAICNTLAGDAGLPGTYMAWLSTDEMNGTPATRFTQSAQPYVKVDGVQVADNWADLIDGSIDSPINVTETGGPPPIGTFTCQASSAWTNTNAAGALYQAANSCGNWTSTTGSALWGYPTSMTGTWTIACQGGSCAWEEPFYCFQQ
;
A
#
# COMPACT_ATOMS: atom_id res chain seq x y z
N MET A 1 57.06 11.62 18.66
CA MET A 1 55.86 10.76 18.76
C MET A 1 55.66 10.13 17.40
N SER A 2 55.78 8.81 17.35
CA SER A 2 55.92 8.01 16.12
C SER A 2 54.57 7.84 15.42
N LYS A 3 54.46 8.26 14.16
CA LYS A 3 53.34 7.87 13.27
C LYS A 3 53.49 6.38 12.93
N ARG A 4 52.51 5.55 13.31
CA ARG A 4 52.33 4.19 12.78
C ARG A 4 51.14 4.23 11.83
N SER A 5 51.41 4.06 10.55
CA SER A 5 50.42 3.84 9.51
C SER A 5 50.10 2.34 9.52
N LEU A 6 48.83 1.99 9.81
CA LEU A 6 48.30 0.64 9.60
C LEU A 6 47.71 0.61 8.19
N HIS A 7 48.30 -0.21 7.33
CA HIS A 7 47.65 -0.68 6.10
C HIS A 7 46.74 -1.86 6.46
N PHE A 8 45.44 -1.73 6.23
CA PHE A 8 44.51 -2.85 6.18
C PHE A 8 44.23 -3.16 4.71
N LEU A 9 44.65 -4.35 4.26
CA LEU A 9 44.16 -4.98 3.04
C LEU A 9 42.90 -5.77 3.41
N PRO A 10 41.76 -5.62 2.70
CA PRO A 10 40.70 -6.60 2.79
C PRO A 10 40.96 -7.76 1.82
N LEU A 11 40.76 -8.95 2.39
CA LEU A 11 40.92 -10.28 1.84
C LEU A 11 39.70 -10.62 0.97
N THR A 12 39.88 -10.77 -0.34
CA THR A 12 38.82 -11.26 -1.25
C THR A 12 38.58 -12.76 -1.00
N LEU A 13 37.44 -13.09 -0.39
CA LEU A 13 36.95 -14.46 -0.22
C LEU A 13 36.02 -14.78 -1.39
N ALA A 14 36.51 -15.54 -2.36
CA ALA A 14 35.70 -16.05 -3.47
C ALA A 14 34.92 -17.29 -3.00
N LEU A 15 33.59 -17.17 -2.95
CA LEU A 15 32.66 -18.27 -2.73
C LEU A 15 32.48 -19.02 -4.07
N VAL A 16 32.88 -20.29 -4.10
CA VAL A 16 32.59 -21.19 -5.23
C VAL A 16 31.35 -22.00 -4.84
N VAL A 17 30.20 -21.65 -5.42
CA VAL A 17 28.98 -22.47 -5.39
C VAL A 17 29.17 -23.62 -6.37
N ALA A 18 29.10 -24.85 -5.86
CA ALA A 18 29.03 -26.06 -6.66
C ALA A 18 27.59 -26.58 -6.65
N CYS A 19 26.89 -26.48 -7.78
CA CYS A 19 25.69 -27.25 -8.06
C CYS A 19 26.07 -28.71 -8.34
N THR A 20 25.33 -29.65 -7.77
CA THR A 20 25.23 -31.01 -8.30
C THR A 20 23.75 -31.34 -8.47
N ASP A 21 23.32 -31.38 -9.73
CA ASP A 21 22.18 -32.18 -10.18
C ASP A 21 22.48 -33.66 -9.93
N ASP A 22 21.50 -34.43 -9.45
CA ASP A 22 21.27 -35.76 -10.02
C ASP A 22 19.82 -36.22 -9.83
N THR A 23 19.45 -37.12 -10.71
CA THR A 23 18.18 -37.38 -11.34
C THR A 23 17.58 -38.71 -10.87
N THR A 24 16.24 -38.72 -10.69
CA THR A 24 15.18 -39.75 -10.99
C THR A 24 15.56 -41.26 -11.04
N PRO A 25 14.65 -42.25 -10.76
CA PRO A 25 13.27 -42.24 -11.31
C PRO A 25 12.13 -43.04 -10.62
N SER A 26 10.91 -42.68 -11.03
CA SER A 26 9.76 -43.52 -11.45
C SER A 26 9.24 -44.62 -10.51
N ASP A 27 7.98 -44.46 -10.09
CA ASP A 27 6.99 -45.46 -10.44
C ASP A 27 5.66 -44.78 -10.83
N THR A 28 4.98 -45.36 -11.81
CA THR A 28 3.90 -44.76 -12.59
C THR A 28 2.75 -45.75 -12.67
N VAL A 29 1.59 -45.45 -12.09
CA VAL A 29 0.27 -45.93 -12.56
C VAL A 29 -0.76 -44.84 -12.16
N VAL A 30 -1.05 -43.87 -13.04
CA VAL A 30 -2.17 -43.84 -14.01
C VAL A 30 -3.54 -43.90 -13.28
N ALA A 31 -4.13 -42.75 -12.99
CA ALA A 31 -5.20 -42.05 -13.75
C ALA A 31 -6.57 -42.71 -13.53
N THR A 32 -7.69 -42.05 -13.23
CA THR A 32 -8.26 -40.72 -13.53
C THR A 32 -9.32 -40.46 -12.43
N GLY A 33 -9.44 -39.31 -11.80
CA GLY A 33 -9.99 -38.08 -12.37
C GLY A 33 -11.49 -37.96 -12.05
N THR A 34 -11.84 -36.93 -11.25
CA THR A 34 -13.06 -36.08 -11.31
C THR A 34 -14.41 -36.77 -11.07
N GLU A 35 -15.46 -36.16 -10.53
CA GLU A 35 -15.81 -34.89 -9.88
C GLU A 35 -17.31 -35.10 -9.55
N THR A 36 -17.71 -34.62 -8.37
CA THR A 36 -19.01 -34.01 -7.98
C THR A 36 -20.38 -34.49 -8.53
N THR A 37 -21.31 -34.60 -7.55
CA THR A 37 -22.77 -34.28 -7.57
C THR A 37 -23.67 -35.08 -8.51
N GLY A 38 -24.92 -35.43 -8.21
CA GLY A 38 -25.93 -34.93 -7.28
C GLY A 38 -27.28 -35.04 -8.01
N ASP A 39 -28.20 -35.81 -7.42
CA ASP A 39 -29.67 -35.80 -7.44
C ASP A 39 -30.50 -35.64 -8.73
N GLY A 40 -31.62 -36.39 -8.77
CA GLY A 40 -32.75 -36.07 -9.67
C GLY A 40 -33.70 -37.23 -9.99
N ASP A 41 -34.59 -37.52 -9.05
CA ASP A 41 -36.02 -37.91 -9.12
C ASP A 41 -36.65 -38.47 -10.40
N GLY A 42 -37.55 -39.44 -10.21
CA GLY A 42 -38.54 -39.82 -11.22
C GLY A 42 -39.56 -40.86 -10.74
N ASP A 43 -40.67 -40.37 -10.20
CA ASP A 43 -41.89 -41.10 -9.84
C ASP A 43 -42.46 -41.98 -10.96
N GLY A 44 -43.15 -43.06 -10.57
CA GLY A 44 -44.27 -43.59 -11.36
C GLY A 44 -44.43 -45.11 -11.37
N ASP A 45 -45.31 -45.63 -10.49
CA ASP A 45 -46.00 -46.92 -10.67
C ASP A 45 -46.90 -46.87 -11.93
N PRO A 46 -46.94 -47.92 -12.77
CA PRO A 46 -48.11 -48.81 -12.69
C PRO A 46 -47.83 -50.30 -13.01
N THR A 47 -48.39 -51.18 -12.18
CA THR A 47 -49.06 -52.45 -12.50
C THR A 47 -48.33 -53.55 -13.30
N GLY A 48 -48.35 -54.77 -12.76
CA GLY A 48 -48.95 -55.89 -13.51
C GLY A 48 -48.10 -57.12 -13.81
N ASP A 49 -48.51 -58.22 -13.17
CA ASP A 49 -48.56 -59.62 -13.64
C ASP A 49 -47.27 -60.39 -13.98
N GLY A 50 -47.05 -61.50 -13.27
CA GLY A 50 -46.01 -62.48 -13.61
C GLY A 50 -45.91 -63.67 -12.68
N ASP A 51 -46.93 -64.53 -12.73
CA ASP A 51 -47.12 -65.87 -12.15
C ASP A 51 -45.89 -66.69 -11.73
N GLY A 52 -46.03 -67.43 -10.62
CA GLY A 52 -45.11 -68.51 -10.27
C GLY A 52 -45.42 -69.31 -8.99
N ASP A 53 -46.62 -69.87 -8.87
CA ASP A 53 -46.89 -71.01 -7.96
C ASP A 53 -46.25 -72.31 -8.50
N PRO A 54 -45.85 -73.25 -7.62
CA PRO A 54 -46.48 -74.56 -7.77
C PRO A 54 -46.87 -75.26 -6.45
N THR A 55 -48.19 -75.44 -6.31
CA THR A 55 -48.96 -76.67 -6.02
C THR A 55 -48.70 -77.44 -4.72
N GLY A 56 -49.78 -77.68 -3.98
CA GLY A 56 -49.82 -78.68 -2.91
C GLY A 56 -51.18 -78.81 -2.21
N ASP A 57 -52.22 -79.10 -2.99
CA ASP A 57 -53.62 -79.24 -2.56
C ASP A 57 -53.82 -80.32 -1.47
N GLY A 58 -54.63 -80.00 -0.47
CA GLY A 58 -55.07 -80.92 0.57
C GLY A 58 -56.42 -80.51 1.17
N ASP A 59 -57.49 -80.81 0.46
CA ASP A 59 -58.88 -80.74 0.93
C ASP A 59 -59.17 -81.83 1.99
N GLY A 60 -59.91 -81.46 3.05
CA GLY A 60 -60.69 -82.35 3.93
C GLY A 60 -60.69 -81.86 5.37
N ASP A 61 -61.78 -81.80 6.15
CA ASP A 61 -63.22 -82.07 6.02
C ASP A 61 -63.84 -81.42 7.30
N PRO A 62 -65.08 -80.87 7.31
CA PRO A 62 -65.71 -80.32 8.49
C PRO A 62 -66.24 -81.47 9.34
N GLY A 63 -65.64 -81.65 10.51
CA GLY A 63 -65.49 -83.01 10.99
C GLY A 63 -66.39 -83.47 12.12
N ASP A 64 -65.72 -84.07 13.08
CA ASP A 64 -66.33 -85.04 13.98
C ASP A 64 -65.83 -84.74 15.39
N GLY A 65 -66.77 -84.31 16.23
CA GLY A 65 -66.56 -84.26 17.66
C GLY A 65 -66.46 -85.67 18.21
N ASP A 66 -65.29 -86.00 18.73
CA ASP A 66 -65.12 -87.08 19.68
C ASP A 66 -64.61 -86.45 20.98
N GLY A 67 -65.50 -86.38 21.95
CA GLY A 67 -65.24 -85.81 23.26
C GLY A 67 -64.36 -86.72 24.09
N ASP A 68 -63.18 -86.21 24.41
CA ASP A 68 -62.37 -86.68 25.51
C ASP A 68 -62.35 -85.56 26.56
N GLY A 69 -63.26 -85.66 27.52
CA GLY A 69 -63.33 -84.74 28.65
C GLY A 69 -62.09 -84.87 29.52
N ASP A 70 -61.28 -83.81 29.56
CA ASP A 70 -60.35 -83.54 30.65
C ASP A 70 -60.91 -82.38 31.50
N PRO A 71 -61.39 -82.63 32.73
CA PRO A 71 -61.95 -81.59 33.59
C PRO A 71 -60.90 -81.09 34.58
N THR A 72 -59.83 -80.46 34.11
CA THR A 72 -58.90 -79.72 35.00
C THR A 72 -58.17 -78.57 34.32
N THR A 73 -58.85 -77.44 34.11
CA THR A 73 -58.33 -76.05 34.23
C THR A 73 -59.52 -75.09 34.06
N GLY A 74 -59.43 -73.88 34.62
CA GLY A 74 -60.50 -72.86 34.52
C GLY A 74 -60.75 -72.39 33.08
N PRO A 75 -61.62 -71.37 32.85
CA PRO A 75 -61.64 -70.69 31.56
C PRO A 75 -60.22 -70.28 31.17
N ASP A 76 -59.86 -70.41 29.89
CA ASP A 76 -58.59 -69.89 29.38
C ASP A 76 -58.50 -68.40 29.75
N PRO A 77 -57.35 -67.92 30.25
CA PRO A 77 -57.20 -66.50 30.60
C PRO A 77 -57.50 -65.61 29.38
N VAL A 78 -58.30 -64.58 29.58
CA VAL A 78 -58.77 -63.67 28.52
C VAL A 78 -58.26 -62.27 28.83
N CYS A 79 -57.36 -61.80 27.99
CA CYS A 79 -56.84 -60.44 28.10
C CYS A 79 -57.91 -59.38 27.86
N GLY A 80 -57.96 -58.37 28.73
CA GLY A 80 -58.86 -57.22 28.64
C GLY A 80 -60.18 -57.39 29.40
N ASP A 81 -60.28 -58.33 30.34
CA ASP A 81 -61.51 -58.59 31.12
C ASP A 81 -61.52 -57.98 32.54
N GLY A 82 -60.39 -57.38 32.92
CA GLY A 82 -60.13 -56.68 34.17
C GLY A 82 -59.55 -57.57 35.26
N MET A 83 -59.15 -58.81 34.95
CA MET A 83 -58.57 -59.75 35.92
C MET A 83 -57.31 -60.43 35.37
N VAL A 84 -56.17 -60.19 36.02
CA VAL A 84 -54.91 -60.90 35.72
C VAL A 84 -55.03 -62.37 36.11
N GLU A 85 -55.12 -63.25 35.12
CA GLU A 85 -55.27 -64.70 35.29
C GLU A 85 -54.17 -65.47 34.53
N GLY A 86 -53.72 -66.61 35.09
CA GLY A 86 -52.73 -67.47 34.42
C GLY A 86 -51.34 -66.82 34.26
N ASP A 87 -50.84 -66.76 33.03
CA ASP A 87 -49.52 -66.24 32.65
C ASP A 87 -49.55 -64.77 32.18
N GLU A 88 -50.69 -64.07 32.34
CA GLU A 88 -50.83 -62.65 32.00
C GLU A 88 -49.94 -61.76 32.87
N GLY A 89 -49.24 -60.80 32.25
CA GLY A 89 -48.41 -59.83 32.94
C GLY A 89 -49.19 -58.62 33.48
N CYS A 90 -50.30 -58.28 32.83
CA CYS A 90 -51.26 -57.24 33.19
C CYS A 90 -52.64 -57.56 32.58
N ASP A 91 -53.68 -56.85 33.02
CA ASP A 91 -55.00 -56.78 32.39
C ASP A 91 -55.67 -55.49 32.89
N ASP A 92 -56.07 -54.59 31.99
CA ASP A 92 -56.72 -53.32 32.35
C ASP A 92 -58.20 -53.23 31.95
N GLY A 93 -58.80 -54.35 31.52
CA GLY A 93 -60.23 -54.45 31.27
C GLY A 93 -60.70 -53.86 29.94
N ASN A 94 -59.80 -53.70 28.96
CA ASN A 94 -60.16 -53.26 27.63
C ASN A 94 -59.24 -53.81 26.52
N ASP A 95 -59.57 -53.54 25.25
CA ASP A 95 -58.84 -54.03 24.06
C ASP A 95 -58.02 -52.90 23.36
N VAL A 96 -57.44 -51.95 24.13
CA VAL A 96 -56.63 -50.84 23.59
C VAL A 96 -55.16 -51.11 23.83
N ASP A 97 -54.37 -51.28 22.76
CA ASP A 97 -52.93 -51.57 22.88
C ASP A 97 -52.08 -50.40 23.41
N THR A 98 -52.64 -49.19 23.51
CA THR A 98 -51.90 -47.95 23.80
C THR A 98 -52.11 -47.43 25.22
N ASP A 99 -52.57 -48.26 26.16
CA ASP A 99 -52.68 -47.89 27.57
C ASP A 99 -51.82 -48.81 28.44
N ALA A 100 -52.24 -49.12 29.68
CA ALA A 100 -51.35 -49.73 30.67
C ALA A 100 -51.05 -51.21 30.37
N CYS A 101 -51.80 -51.84 29.47
CA CYS A 101 -51.63 -53.23 29.09
C CYS A 101 -51.87 -53.43 27.59
N THR A 102 -50.95 -54.14 26.92
CA THR A 102 -51.19 -54.53 25.51
C THR A 102 -52.30 -55.58 25.43
N ASN A 103 -52.94 -55.72 24.26
CA ASN A 103 -53.95 -56.76 23.97
C ASN A 103 -53.38 -58.19 24.01
N ALA A 104 -52.07 -58.33 24.14
CA ALA A 104 -51.38 -59.60 24.38
C ALA A 104 -51.13 -59.86 25.88
N CYS A 105 -51.65 -59.02 26.77
CA CYS A 105 -51.47 -59.09 28.22
C CYS A 105 -50.00 -59.01 28.65
N ALA A 106 -49.20 -58.30 27.84
CA ALA A 106 -47.87 -57.86 28.21
C ALA A 106 -47.95 -56.45 28.79
N VAL A 107 -47.22 -56.26 29.91
CA VAL A 107 -47.08 -54.96 30.55
C VAL A 107 -46.51 -53.98 29.53
N ALA A 108 -47.16 -52.84 29.42
CA ALA A 108 -46.68 -51.64 28.75
C ALA A 108 -45.16 -51.45 28.95
N ALA A 109 -44.39 -51.48 27.87
CA ALA A 109 -42.94 -51.42 27.90
C ALA A 109 -42.37 -50.62 26.73
N CYS A 110 -41.48 -49.69 27.07
CA CYS A 110 -40.68 -48.95 26.12
C CYS A 110 -39.89 -49.84 25.15
N GLY A 111 -39.99 -49.56 23.85
CA GLY A 111 -39.26 -50.22 22.78
C GLY A 111 -40.00 -51.43 22.19
N ASP A 112 -41.31 -51.56 22.43
CA ASP A 112 -42.15 -52.64 21.91
C ASP A 112 -42.87 -52.27 20.60
N GLY A 113 -42.67 -51.04 20.13
CA GLY A 113 -43.22 -50.47 18.90
C GLY A 113 -44.58 -49.82 19.11
N ILE A 114 -45.04 -49.63 20.34
CA ILE A 114 -46.37 -49.10 20.67
C ILE A 114 -46.26 -47.95 21.68
N VAL A 115 -46.52 -46.72 21.22
CA VAL A 115 -46.59 -45.55 22.11
C VAL A 115 -47.81 -45.65 23.03
N GLN A 116 -47.56 -45.77 24.34
CA GLN A 116 -48.58 -45.98 25.36
C GLN A 116 -48.88 -44.68 26.14
N ASP A 117 -50.14 -44.24 26.13
CA ASP A 117 -50.58 -42.95 26.69
C ASP A 117 -50.35 -42.88 28.21
N GLY A 118 -49.49 -41.95 28.62
CA GLY A 118 -49.11 -41.76 30.01
C GLY A 118 -48.07 -42.75 30.56
N VAL A 119 -47.54 -43.64 29.71
CA VAL A 119 -46.40 -44.51 30.02
C VAL A 119 -45.16 -44.00 29.28
N ASP A 120 -45.25 -43.80 27.96
CA ASP A 120 -44.11 -43.49 27.08
C ASP A 120 -44.42 -42.29 26.16
N GLU A 121 -43.47 -41.35 25.99
CA GLU A 121 -43.65 -40.15 25.12
C GLU A 121 -43.30 -40.44 23.64
N CYS A 122 -42.49 -41.46 23.38
CA CYS A 122 -42.14 -42.02 22.07
C CYS A 122 -41.89 -43.53 22.21
N ASP A 123 -41.85 -44.27 21.10
CA ASP A 123 -41.41 -45.68 21.03
C ASP A 123 -41.00 -45.99 19.58
N ASP A 124 -39.75 -46.40 19.36
CA ASP A 124 -39.18 -46.73 18.04
C ASP A 124 -38.96 -48.25 17.84
N GLY A 125 -39.55 -49.06 18.72
CA GLY A 125 -39.57 -50.51 18.61
C GLY A 125 -38.25 -51.20 18.89
N ASN A 126 -37.30 -50.51 19.54
CA ASN A 126 -36.05 -51.12 19.95
C ASN A 126 -35.53 -50.57 21.29
N GLY A 127 -34.35 -51.05 21.72
CA GLY A 127 -33.74 -50.70 23.02
C GLY A 127 -32.39 -50.01 22.85
N GLU A 128 -32.18 -49.33 21.73
CA GLU A 128 -31.03 -48.48 21.50
C GLU A 128 -31.37 -47.07 22.01
N ASP A 129 -30.37 -46.37 22.56
CA ASP A 129 -30.58 -45.05 23.21
C ASP A 129 -30.27 -43.88 22.26
N GLY A 130 -29.94 -44.20 21.00
CA GLY A 130 -29.23 -43.33 20.07
C GLY A 130 -29.97 -43.08 18.77
N ASP A 131 -31.28 -43.31 18.75
CA ASP A 131 -32.18 -43.10 17.62
C ASP A 131 -33.40 -42.28 18.04
N ASP A 132 -34.54 -42.47 17.38
CA ASP A 132 -35.69 -41.57 17.45
C ASP A 132 -36.31 -41.50 18.86
N CYS A 133 -36.06 -42.50 19.71
CA CYS A 133 -36.51 -42.54 21.10
C CYS A 133 -35.43 -43.05 22.05
N THR A 134 -35.29 -42.42 23.22
CA THR A 134 -34.39 -42.93 24.27
C THR A 134 -34.96 -44.20 24.93
N ASN A 135 -34.11 -45.01 25.57
CA ASN A 135 -34.49 -46.18 26.37
C ASN A 135 -35.36 -45.85 27.60
N ALA A 136 -35.51 -44.55 27.92
CA ALA A 136 -36.42 -44.04 28.94
C ALA A 136 -37.78 -43.60 28.35
N CYS A 137 -38.00 -43.85 27.05
CA CYS A 137 -39.17 -43.46 26.29
C CYS A 137 -39.48 -41.96 26.33
N THR A 138 -38.41 -41.18 26.29
CA THR A 138 -38.44 -39.73 26.14
C THR A 138 -37.86 -39.33 24.79
N ILE A 139 -38.42 -38.27 24.20
CA ILE A 139 -37.96 -37.75 22.91
C ILE A 139 -36.50 -37.29 23.06
N ALA A 140 -35.66 -37.75 22.14
CA ALA A 140 -34.28 -37.30 21.96
C ALA A 140 -34.19 -35.76 21.94
N PHE A 141 -33.31 -35.17 22.74
CA PHE A 141 -33.14 -33.72 22.78
C PHE A 141 -31.67 -33.32 22.89
N CYS A 142 -31.34 -32.26 22.16
CA CYS A 142 -30.02 -31.66 22.14
C CYS A 142 -29.52 -31.27 23.54
N GLY A 143 -28.33 -31.76 23.89
CA GLY A 143 -27.64 -31.47 25.15
C GLY A 143 -27.90 -32.48 26.26
N ASP A 144 -28.31 -33.70 25.92
CA ASP A 144 -28.55 -34.78 26.89
C ASP A 144 -27.32 -35.67 27.13
N GLY A 145 -26.26 -35.47 26.36
CA GLY A 145 -24.97 -36.16 26.47
C GLY A 145 -24.81 -37.33 25.50
N SER A 146 -25.74 -37.51 24.55
CA SER A 146 -25.79 -38.65 23.63
C SER A 146 -26.16 -38.22 22.22
N VAL A 147 -25.27 -38.44 21.24
CA VAL A 147 -25.58 -38.15 19.83
C VAL A 147 -26.63 -39.12 19.28
N GLN A 148 -27.84 -38.63 18.99
CA GLN A 148 -28.90 -39.45 18.35
C GLN A 148 -28.84 -39.41 16.80
N VAL A 149 -28.60 -40.57 16.19
CA VAL A 149 -28.40 -40.74 14.76
C VAL A 149 -29.66 -40.37 13.99
N GLY A 150 -29.57 -39.33 13.16
CA GLY A 150 -30.68 -38.87 12.31
C GLY A 150 -31.56 -37.80 12.96
N VAL A 151 -31.37 -37.54 14.26
CA VAL A 151 -32.02 -36.44 15.00
C VAL A 151 -31.07 -35.25 15.12
N GLU A 152 -29.78 -35.48 15.41
CA GLU A 152 -28.78 -34.46 15.65
C GLU A 152 -27.39 -34.82 15.08
N ALA A 153 -26.57 -33.79 14.82
CA ALA A 153 -25.23 -33.96 14.24
C ALA A 153 -24.12 -34.06 15.31
N CYS A 154 -24.35 -33.51 16.50
CA CYS A 154 -23.47 -33.52 17.67
C CYS A 154 -24.29 -33.38 18.95
N ASP A 155 -23.66 -33.63 20.10
CA ASP A 155 -24.17 -33.36 21.44
C ASP A 155 -22.96 -33.27 22.40
N ASP A 156 -22.84 -32.19 23.15
CA ASP A 156 -21.78 -31.96 24.14
C ASP A 156 -22.29 -31.92 25.60
N GLY A 157 -23.52 -32.40 25.82
CA GLY A 157 -24.15 -32.53 27.12
C GLY A 157 -24.76 -31.25 27.68
N ASN A 158 -24.92 -30.20 26.86
CA ASN A 158 -25.71 -29.02 27.20
C ASN A 158 -26.25 -28.28 25.95
N MET A 159 -26.84 -27.10 26.14
CA MET A 159 -27.41 -26.25 25.07
C MET A 159 -26.77 -24.85 25.08
N GLU A 160 -25.54 -24.72 25.57
CA GLU A 160 -24.77 -23.49 25.43
C GLU A 160 -24.12 -23.50 24.04
N ASP A 161 -24.15 -22.38 23.32
CA ASP A 161 -23.40 -22.28 22.08
C ASP A 161 -21.91 -22.14 22.42
N GLY A 162 -21.03 -22.75 21.63
CA GLY A 162 -19.59 -22.50 21.71
C GLY A 162 -18.70 -23.44 22.49
N ASP A 163 -19.19 -24.59 22.92
CA ASP A 163 -18.39 -25.60 23.66
C ASP A 163 -18.23 -26.95 22.95
N GLY A 164 -18.64 -27.03 21.68
CA GLY A 164 -18.39 -28.17 20.80
C GLY A 164 -19.61 -28.57 19.96
N CYS A 165 -20.80 -28.14 20.37
CA CYS A 165 -22.05 -28.34 19.67
C CYS A 165 -22.96 -27.12 19.89
N SER A 166 -23.58 -26.60 18.84
CA SER A 166 -24.51 -25.47 19.00
C SER A 166 -25.79 -25.89 19.75
N ALA A 167 -26.55 -24.94 20.28
CA ALA A 167 -27.86 -25.18 20.91
C ALA A 167 -28.93 -25.76 19.95
N LEU A 168 -28.61 -25.86 18.65
CA LEU A 168 -29.44 -26.51 17.62
C LEU A 168 -28.88 -27.87 17.19
N CYS A 169 -27.88 -28.38 17.91
CA CYS A 169 -27.18 -29.62 17.67
C CYS A 169 -26.57 -29.76 16.27
N MET A 170 -25.98 -28.65 15.83
CA MET A 170 -25.11 -28.57 14.67
C MET A 170 -23.66 -28.42 15.13
N MET A 171 -22.75 -29.13 14.45
CA MET A 171 -21.32 -29.01 14.68
C MET A 171 -20.89 -27.58 14.41
N GLU A 172 -20.23 -26.95 15.37
CA GLU A 172 -19.62 -25.64 15.16
C GLU A 172 -18.27 -25.87 14.47
N THR A 173 -18.25 -25.66 13.15
CA THR A 173 -17.10 -25.93 12.29
C THR A 173 -16.68 -24.70 11.53
N CYS A 174 -15.38 -24.41 11.63
CA CYS A 174 -14.73 -23.39 10.83
C CYS A 174 -14.98 -23.58 9.33
N GLY A 175 -15.30 -22.48 8.64
CA GLY A 175 -15.51 -22.43 7.19
C GLY A 175 -16.94 -22.69 6.75
N ASP A 176 -17.93 -22.56 7.62
CA ASP A 176 -19.35 -22.80 7.31
C ASP A 176 -20.16 -21.51 7.04
N GLY A 177 -19.51 -20.35 7.18
CA GLY A 177 -20.08 -19.02 6.97
C GLY A 177 -20.72 -18.42 8.21
N LEU A 178 -20.58 -19.05 9.39
CA LEU A 178 -21.20 -18.62 10.63
C LEU A 178 -20.14 -18.45 11.72
N LEU A 179 -19.98 -17.22 12.23
CA LEU A 179 -19.11 -16.97 13.37
C LEU A 179 -19.71 -17.57 14.66
N GLN A 180 -19.17 -18.69 15.13
CA GLN A 180 -19.69 -19.47 16.26
C GLN A 180 -18.57 -19.88 17.24
N GLY A 181 -18.96 -20.20 18.47
CA GLY A 181 -18.04 -20.67 19.51
C GLY A 181 -16.73 -19.90 19.74
N MET A 182 -15.60 -20.60 19.55
CA MET A 182 -14.25 -20.08 19.77
C MET A 182 -13.59 -19.51 18.50
N GLU A 183 -14.37 -19.27 17.45
CA GLU A 183 -13.89 -18.70 16.19
C GLU A 183 -13.66 -17.19 16.33
N GLU A 184 -12.52 -16.70 15.83
CA GLU A 184 -12.23 -15.27 15.73
C GLU A 184 -12.66 -14.68 14.37
N CYS A 185 -12.80 -15.54 13.35
CA CYS A 185 -13.29 -15.25 12.00
C CYS A 185 -13.95 -16.51 11.40
N ASP A 186 -14.73 -16.34 10.33
CA ASP A 186 -15.19 -17.42 9.45
C ASP A 186 -15.44 -16.81 8.05
N ASP A 187 -14.79 -17.36 7.02
CA ASP A 187 -14.87 -16.90 5.62
C ASP A 187 -15.54 -17.92 4.68
N ALA A 188 -16.36 -18.80 5.25
CA ALA A 188 -17.16 -19.81 4.56
C ALA A 188 -16.36 -20.78 3.67
N ASN A 189 -15.06 -20.96 3.95
CA ASN A 189 -14.23 -21.90 3.23
C ASN A 189 -13.10 -22.50 4.11
N MET A 190 -12.29 -23.39 3.53
CA MET A 190 -11.21 -24.11 4.23
C MET A 190 -9.85 -23.86 3.57
N VAL A 191 -9.62 -22.64 3.11
CA VAL A 191 -8.33 -22.14 2.64
C VAL A 191 -7.63 -21.51 3.84
N ASP A 192 -6.31 -21.74 3.96
CA ASP A 192 -5.53 -21.30 5.14
C ASP A 192 -4.75 -19.99 4.86
N THR A 193 -5.08 -19.32 3.76
CA THR A 193 -4.27 -18.25 3.17
C THR A 193 -5.11 -17.08 2.66
N ASP A 194 -6.35 -16.95 3.14
CA ASP A 194 -7.30 -15.88 2.81
C ASP A 194 -7.81 -15.14 4.06
N GLU A 195 -9.11 -14.92 4.24
CA GLU A 195 -9.58 -14.00 5.27
C GLU A 195 -9.49 -14.63 6.67
N CYS A 196 -9.46 -15.96 6.73
CA CYS A 196 -9.41 -16.74 7.96
C CYS A 196 -8.50 -17.98 7.82
N THR A 197 -7.86 -18.41 8.91
CA THR A 197 -7.18 -19.73 8.94
C THR A 197 -8.20 -20.87 9.01
N ASN A 198 -7.79 -22.08 8.66
CA ASN A 198 -8.54 -23.33 8.88
C ASN A 198 -8.80 -23.67 10.35
N MET A 199 -8.27 -22.88 11.27
CA MET A 199 -8.51 -22.96 12.71
C MET A 199 -9.29 -21.76 13.24
N CYS A 200 -9.85 -20.94 12.35
CA CYS A 200 -10.68 -19.78 12.64
C CYS A 200 -9.97 -18.67 13.45
N PHE A 201 -8.68 -18.51 13.21
CA PHE A 201 -7.90 -17.33 13.61
C PHE A 201 -7.73 -16.37 12.45
N ASN A 202 -7.75 -15.07 12.76
CA ASN A 202 -7.54 -14.00 11.79
C ASN A 202 -6.16 -14.09 11.14
N ALA A 203 -6.07 -13.63 9.89
CA ALA A 203 -4.81 -13.34 9.22
C ALA A 203 -3.93 -12.37 10.04
N VAL A 204 -2.62 -12.65 10.10
CA VAL A 204 -1.66 -11.84 10.86
C VAL A 204 -0.41 -11.55 10.03
N CYS A 205 -0.19 -10.27 9.75
CA CYS A 205 1.07 -9.78 9.20
C CYS A 205 2.29 -10.17 10.05
N GLY A 206 3.32 -10.66 9.38
CA GLY A 206 4.62 -11.03 9.95
C GLY A 206 4.69 -12.49 10.42
N ASP A 207 3.87 -13.38 9.87
CA ASP A 207 3.84 -14.81 10.19
C ASP A 207 4.41 -15.73 9.09
N MET A 208 4.97 -15.14 8.03
CA MET A 208 5.48 -15.76 6.81
C MET A 208 4.39 -16.30 5.87
N VAL A 209 3.14 -15.89 6.03
CA VAL A 209 2.02 -16.24 5.14
C VAL A 209 1.49 -14.98 4.46
N VAL A 210 1.46 -14.98 3.12
CA VAL A 210 0.86 -13.87 2.36
C VAL A 210 -0.62 -14.16 2.16
N TRP A 211 -1.47 -13.33 2.76
CA TRP A 211 -2.92 -13.47 2.77
C TRP A 211 -3.57 -12.84 1.52
N GLU A 212 -4.26 -13.65 0.71
CA GLU A 212 -4.80 -13.19 -0.58
C GLU A 212 -5.85 -12.07 -0.37
N ASN A 213 -5.65 -10.94 -1.04
CA ASN A 213 -6.49 -9.72 -0.96
C ASN A 213 -6.46 -8.95 0.38
N MET A 214 -5.63 -9.36 1.35
CA MET A 214 -5.45 -8.65 2.62
C MET A 214 -4.04 -8.05 2.74
N GLU A 215 -3.01 -8.76 2.26
CA GLU A 215 -1.61 -8.38 2.41
C GLU A 215 -0.85 -8.53 1.08
N GLU A 216 0.06 -7.60 0.78
CA GLU A 216 0.84 -7.60 -0.47
C GLU A 216 2.16 -8.38 -0.33
N CYS A 217 2.68 -8.46 0.89
CA CYS A 217 3.91 -9.16 1.23
C CYS A 217 3.88 -9.60 2.71
N ASP A 218 4.70 -10.58 3.10
CA ASP A 218 4.94 -10.95 4.50
C ASP A 218 6.38 -11.48 4.61
N ASP A 219 7.21 -10.85 5.43
CA ASP A 219 8.62 -11.20 5.65
C ASP A 219 8.89 -11.87 7.01
N GLY A 220 7.82 -12.24 7.73
CA GLY A 220 7.88 -12.93 9.01
C GLY A 220 8.18 -12.03 10.21
N ASN A 221 8.07 -10.71 10.05
CA ASN A 221 8.18 -9.77 11.16
C ASN A 221 7.39 -8.45 10.93
N MET A 222 7.59 -7.46 11.80
CA MET A 222 6.88 -6.15 11.80
C MET A 222 7.90 -4.99 11.84
N ASP A 223 9.10 -5.21 11.32
CA ASP A 223 10.09 -4.16 11.10
C ASP A 223 9.67 -3.38 9.85
N ASP A 224 9.75 -2.05 9.89
CA ASP A 224 9.37 -1.20 8.75
C ASP A 224 10.60 -0.92 7.86
N THR A 225 11.70 -1.66 8.02
CA THR A 225 13.00 -1.36 7.38
C THR A 225 13.55 -2.51 6.53
N ASP A 226 12.74 -3.52 6.28
CA ASP A 226 13.00 -4.66 5.40
C ASP A 226 11.94 -4.78 4.29
N ASP A 227 11.61 -6.01 3.86
CA ASP A 227 10.91 -6.26 2.60
C ASP A 227 9.42 -5.82 2.64
N CYS A 228 8.85 -5.67 3.84
CA CYS A 228 7.51 -5.17 4.09
C CYS A 228 7.50 -3.96 5.03
N VAL A 229 6.50 -3.08 4.87
CA VAL A 229 6.27 -1.95 5.76
C VAL A 229 4.88 -2.03 6.42
N GLY A 230 4.84 -1.70 7.71
CA GLY A 230 3.64 -1.54 8.49
C GLY A 230 2.78 -2.80 8.53
N MET A 231 1.55 -2.69 8.01
CA MET A 231 0.58 -3.78 7.93
C MET A 231 0.75 -4.54 6.61
N CYS A 232 1.96 -5.09 6.37
CA CYS A 232 2.23 -5.97 5.23
C CYS A 232 1.94 -5.34 3.87
N VAL A 233 2.32 -4.07 3.74
CA VAL A 233 2.35 -3.35 2.47
C VAL A 233 3.75 -3.48 1.90
N ALA A 234 3.86 -3.65 0.57
CA ALA A 234 5.15 -3.70 -0.08
C ALA A 234 5.91 -2.40 0.18
N ALA A 235 7.18 -2.54 0.57
CA ALA A 235 8.07 -1.43 0.82
C ALA A 235 8.28 -0.61 -0.47
N THR A 236 8.07 0.71 -0.42
CA THR A 236 8.10 1.58 -1.62
C THR A 236 8.89 2.84 -1.41
N CYS A 237 9.64 3.23 -2.43
CA CYS A 237 10.32 4.53 -2.45
C CYS A 237 9.36 5.70 -2.17
N GLY A 238 9.72 6.52 -1.20
CA GLY A 238 8.97 7.68 -0.74
C GLY A 238 7.96 7.38 0.38
N ASP A 239 8.08 6.25 1.09
CA ASP A 239 7.19 5.86 2.19
C ASP A 239 7.66 6.32 3.57
N GLY A 240 8.87 6.89 3.64
CA GLY A 240 9.47 7.46 4.85
C GLY A 240 10.37 6.49 5.61
N PHE A 241 10.60 5.29 5.09
CA PHE A 241 11.49 4.29 5.67
C PHE A 241 12.63 4.00 4.71
N VAL A 242 13.83 3.72 5.22
CA VAL A 242 14.97 3.32 4.38
C VAL A 242 15.18 1.82 4.53
N GLN A 243 14.87 1.08 3.47
CA GLN A 243 14.85 -0.38 3.46
C GLN A 243 16.21 -0.95 3.04
N ALA A 244 16.83 -1.74 3.92
CA ALA A 244 18.21 -2.18 3.72
C ALA A 244 18.35 -3.18 2.56
N GLY A 245 18.89 -2.72 1.44
CA GLY A 245 19.13 -3.55 0.24
C GLY A 245 18.04 -3.46 -0.82
N VAL A 246 16.96 -2.72 -0.53
CA VAL A 246 15.93 -2.31 -1.50
C VAL A 246 16.24 -0.90 -2.01
N GLU A 247 16.61 0.02 -1.13
CA GLU A 247 16.91 1.43 -1.44
C GLU A 247 18.12 2.00 -0.69
N GLU A 248 18.69 3.10 -1.21
CA GLU A 248 19.83 3.79 -0.60
C GLU A 248 19.41 4.98 0.29
N CYS A 249 18.25 5.57 0.01
CA CYS A 249 17.64 6.68 0.75
C CYS A 249 16.12 6.65 0.59
N ASP A 250 15.43 7.40 1.45
CA ASP A 250 13.99 7.68 1.36
C ASP A 250 13.72 8.98 2.15
N ASP A 251 13.06 9.95 1.54
CA ASP A 251 12.67 11.24 2.13
C ASP A 251 11.14 11.47 2.15
N ALA A 252 10.39 10.37 2.21
CA ALA A 252 8.94 10.30 2.31
C ALA A 252 8.17 11.00 1.17
N ASN A 253 8.82 11.18 0.01
CA ASN A 253 8.18 11.76 -1.15
C ASN A 253 8.79 11.25 -2.48
N MET A 254 8.31 11.80 -3.60
CA MET A 254 8.69 11.41 -4.96
C MET A 254 9.06 12.65 -5.77
N ASP A 255 9.93 13.48 -5.21
CA ASP A 255 10.55 14.63 -5.85
C ASP A 255 12.01 14.27 -6.19
N ASP A 256 12.52 14.69 -7.35
CA ASP A 256 13.92 14.44 -7.72
C ASP A 256 14.83 15.62 -7.29
N THR A 257 14.27 16.65 -6.65
CA THR A 257 14.94 17.93 -6.38
C THR A 257 15.30 18.16 -4.91
N ASP A 258 15.13 17.14 -4.06
CA ASP A 258 15.45 17.13 -2.64
C ASP A 258 16.42 16.00 -2.26
N GLU A 259 16.24 15.38 -1.10
CA GLU A 259 17.30 14.62 -0.44
C GLU A 259 17.48 13.21 -1.04
N CYS A 260 16.45 12.69 -1.71
CA CYS A 260 16.45 11.39 -2.39
C CYS A 260 15.79 11.48 -3.76
N LEU A 261 16.32 10.77 -4.76
CA LEU A 261 15.67 10.69 -6.08
C LEU A 261 14.43 9.79 -6.03
N THR A 262 13.51 9.95 -6.98
CA THR A 262 12.36 9.03 -7.19
C THR A 262 12.76 7.59 -7.52
N ALA A 263 14.04 7.37 -7.86
CA ALA A 263 14.64 6.06 -8.05
C ALA A 263 15.20 5.46 -6.74
N CYS A 264 15.05 6.17 -5.61
CA CYS A 264 15.53 5.77 -4.29
C CYS A 264 17.04 5.54 -4.21
N THR A 265 17.74 6.35 -4.98
CA THR A 265 19.20 6.45 -4.99
C THR A 265 19.60 7.81 -4.46
N THR A 266 20.72 7.86 -3.76
CA THR A 266 21.24 9.13 -3.27
C THR A 266 21.49 10.09 -4.42
N ALA A 267 21.17 11.36 -4.18
CA ALA A 267 21.69 12.53 -4.86
C ALA A 267 23.12 12.36 -5.40
N VAL A 268 23.33 12.38 -6.72
CA VAL A 268 24.67 12.33 -7.32
C VAL A 268 24.86 13.48 -8.30
N CYS A 269 25.93 14.23 -8.08
CA CYS A 269 26.39 15.21 -9.04
C CYS A 269 26.48 14.65 -10.47
N GLY A 270 25.81 15.30 -11.41
CA GLY A 270 25.70 14.93 -12.81
C GLY A 270 24.53 13.99 -13.14
N ASP A 271 23.53 13.87 -12.26
CA ASP A 271 22.33 13.05 -12.48
C ASP A 271 21.23 13.80 -13.26
N GLY A 272 21.39 15.10 -13.48
CA GLY A 272 20.50 15.94 -14.25
C GLY A 272 19.50 16.74 -13.41
N PHE A 273 19.55 16.62 -12.08
CA PHE A 273 18.68 17.33 -11.14
C PHE A 273 19.53 18.22 -10.24
N VAL A 274 19.00 19.38 -9.85
CA VAL A 274 19.67 20.24 -8.86
C VAL A 274 18.96 20.09 -7.53
N GLN A 275 19.62 19.43 -6.58
CA GLN A 275 19.04 19.11 -5.28
C GLN A 275 19.29 20.22 -4.26
N MET A 276 18.21 20.77 -3.69
CA MET A 276 18.32 21.96 -2.84
C MET A 276 19.07 21.68 -1.53
N GLY A 277 20.24 22.30 -1.38
CA GLY A 277 21.04 22.17 -0.15
C GLY A 277 22.00 20.98 -0.15
N VAL A 278 21.93 20.12 -1.17
CA VAL A 278 22.91 19.07 -1.44
C VAL A 278 23.98 19.58 -2.40
N GLU A 279 23.56 20.25 -3.48
CA GLU A 279 24.48 20.73 -4.52
C GLU A 279 24.11 22.13 -5.04
N GLN A 280 25.05 22.80 -5.74
CA GLN A 280 24.86 24.18 -6.20
C GLN A 280 24.44 24.28 -7.67
N CYS A 281 24.68 23.23 -8.45
CA CYS A 281 24.38 23.08 -9.86
C CYS A 281 24.38 21.60 -10.21
N ASP A 282 23.87 21.27 -11.40
CA ASP A 282 23.98 19.97 -12.06
C ASP A 282 23.73 20.23 -13.57
N ASP A 283 24.63 19.75 -14.43
CA ASP A 283 24.50 19.87 -15.89
C ASP A 283 24.41 18.51 -16.60
N GLY A 284 24.00 17.48 -15.85
CA GLY A 284 23.75 16.12 -16.32
C GLY A 284 25.03 15.32 -16.55
N ASN A 285 26.18 15.78 -16.06
CA ASN A 285 27.43 15.04 -16.05
C ASN A 285 28.41 15.55 -14.98
N VAL A 286 29.64 14.99 -14.93
CA VAL A 286 30.70 15.35 -13.96
C VAL A 286 31.97 15.87 -14.64
N ASP A 287 31.88 16.26 -15.91
CA ASP A 287 33.01 16.79 -16.65
C ASP A 287 33.26 18.23 -16.20
N PRO A 288 34.45 18.59 -15.68
CA PRO A 288 34.70 19.96 -15.28
C PRO A 288 34.80 20.88 -16.49
N GLY A 289 34.23 22.06 -16.39
CA GLY A 289 34.36 23.18 -17.31
C GLY A 289 33.20 23.38 -18.28
N ASP A 290 32.07 22.67 -18.12
CA ASP A 290 30.89 22.77 -18.98
C ASP A 290 29.64 23.37 -18.29
N GLY A 291 29.73 23.70 -17.02
CA GLY A 291 28.70 24.44 -16.29
C GLY A 291 28.73 24.17 -14.80
N CYS A 292 29.04 22.93 -14.44
CA CYS A 292 29.09 22.42 -13.10
C CYS A 292 30.36 21.57 -12.91
N SER A 293 30.98 21.68 -11.73
CA SER A 293 32.19 20.92 -11.44
C SER A 293 31.90 19.46 -11.11
N ASP A 294 32.94 18.63 -11.06
CA ASP A 294 32.90 17.23 -10.62
C ASP A 294 32.48 17.04 -9.14
N ILE A 295 32.27 18.13 -8.42
CA ILE A 295 31.78 18.19 -7.03
C ILE A 295 30.53 19.08 -6.89
N CYS A 296 29.88 19.40 -8.00
CA CYS A 296 28.67 20.21 -8.12
C CYS A 296 28.72 21.59 -7.43
N GLU A 297 29.88 22.22 -7.53
CA GLU A 297 30.05 23.66 -7.35
C GLU A 297 29.91 24.38 -8.70
N SER A 298 29.19 25.51 -8.72
CA SER A 298 29.03 26.32 -9.92
C SER A 298 30.37 26.86 -10.41
N GLU A 299 30.72 26.52 -11.65
CA GLU A 299 31.98 26.93 -12.27
C GLU A 299 31.87 28.27 -13.00
N SER A 300 30.73 28.94 -12.95
CA SER A 300 30.51 30.23 -13.57
C SER A 300 29.66 31.17 -12.69
N LYS A 301 29.62 32.45 -13.08
CA LYS A 301 28.74 33.48 -12.51
C LYS A 301 27.74 33.95 -13.55
N LEU A 302 26.45 33.86 -13.23
CA LEU A 302 25.40 34.33 -14.12
C LEU A 302 25.33 35.86 -14.19
N VAL A 303 25.16 36.39 -15.40
CA VAL A 303 24.88 37.80 -15.66
C VAL A 303 23.67 37.95 -16.58
N PHE A 304 22.80 38.89 -16.26
CA PHE A 304 21.66 39.23 -17.10
C PHE A 304 21.33 40.72 -17.06
N ILE A 305 20.50 41.16 -17.99
CA ILE A 305 19.88 42.49 -18.01
C ILE A 305 18.41 42.37 -17.63
N THR A 306 17.90 43.19 -16.73
CA THR A 306 16.53 43.04 -16.19
C THR A 306 15.46 43.02 -17.30
N SER A 307 14.50 42.09 -17.24
CA SER A 307 13.36 42.06 -18.17
C SER A 307 12.37 43.21 -17.95
N THR A 308 12.44 43.88 -16.79
CA THR A 308 11.61 45.01 -16.41
C THR A 308 12.35 46.34 -16.56
N LEU A 309 11.57 47.39 -16.82
CA LEU A 309 12.06 48.77 -16.93
C LEU A 309 11.87 49.54 -15.62
N HIS A 310 12.85 50.37 -15.27
CA HIS A 310 12.83 51.11 -14.01
C HIS A 310 13.29 52.55 -14.16
N THR A 311 12.65 53.45 -13.40
CA THR A 311 13.14 54.82 -13.24
C THR A 311 14.42 54.88 -12.41
N GLY A 312 15.10 56.03 -12.40
CA GLY A 312 16.30 56.25 -11.57
C GLY A 312 16.07 56.19 -10.05
N ASN A 313 14.83 56.06 -9.58
CA ASN A 313 14.52 55.77 -8.18
C ASN A 313 14.33 54.27 -7.97
N LEU A 314 15.45 53.56 -7.76
CA LEU A 314 15.50 52.13 -7.49
C LEU A 314 15.41 51.80 -6.00
N GLY A 315 15.30 52.81 -5.12
CA GLY A 315 15.45 52.62 -3.67
C GLY A 315 16.93 52.51 -3.23
N GLY A 316 17.85 53.08 -4.01
CA GLY A 316 19.28 52.97 -3.80
C GLY A 316 19.86 51.66 -4.34
N LEU A 317 21.15 51.42 -4.09
CA LEU A 317 21.80 50.18 -4.53
C LEU A 317 21.14 48.93 -3.91
N ALA A 318 20.76 48.99 -2.63
CA ALA A 318 20.09 47.86 -1.98
C ALA A 318 18.72 47.54 -2.62
N GLY A 319 17.97 48.56 -3.06
CA GLY A 319 16.72 48.34 -3.78
C GLY A 319 16.95 47.79 -5.19
N ALA A 320 18.00 48.23 -5.88
CA ALA A 320 18.41 47.66 -7.16
C ALA A 320 18.85 46.19 -7.03
N ASP A 321 19.64 45.86 -5.99
CA ASP A 321 20.02 44.48 -5.69
C ASP A 321 18.78 43.63 -5.37
N ALA A 322 17.82 44.14 -4.60
CA ALA A 322 16.58 43.44 -4.31
C ALA A 322 15.78 43.12 -5.58
N ILE A 323 15.70 44.06 -6.53
CA ILE A 323 15.09 43.82 -7.84
C ILE A 323 15.79 42.67 -8.58
N CYS A 324 17.13 42.67 -8.62
CA CYS A 324 17.88 41.57 -9.24
C CYS A 324 17.54 40.21 -8.62
N ASN A 325 17.49 40.14 -7.29
CA ASN A 325 17.20 38.88 -6.58
C ASN A 325 15.74 38.43 -6.76
N THR A 326 14.78 39.36 -6.81
CA THR A 326 13.38 39.02 -7.12
C THR A 326 13.25 38.44 -8.53
N LEU A 327 13.82 39.11 -9.53
CA LEU A 327 13.75 38.64 -10.91
C LEU A 327 14.46 37.29 -11.10
N ALA A 328 15.64 37.12 -10.49
CA ALA A 328 16.36 35.85 -10.53
C ALA A 328 15.58 34.72 -9.86
N GLY A 329 15.01 34.97 -8.67
CA GLY A 329 14.21 33.98 -7.95
C GLY A 329 12.93 33.58 -8.71
N ASP A 330 12.23 34.56 -9.30
CA ASP A 330 11.04 34.31 -10.13
C ASP A 330 11.38 33.50 -11.41
N ALA A 331 12.61 33.62 -11.90
CA ALA A 331 13.13 32.86 -13.04
C ALA A 331 13.80 31.52 -12.66
N GLY A 332 13.86 31.19 -11.36
CA GLY A 332 14.52 29.96 -10.87
C GLY A 332 16.05 29.98 -11.00
N LEU A 333 16.68 31.15 -11.12
CA LEU A 333 18.13 31.25 -11.21
C LEU A 333 18.78 31.14 -9.82
N PRO A 334 19.89 30.39 -9.69
CA PRO A 334 20.52 30.16 -8.40
C PRO A 334 21.33 31.36 -7.91
N GLY A 335 21.60 31.40 -6.60
CA GLY A 335 22.52 32.34 -5.97
C GLY A 335 21.92 33.73 -5.66
N THR A 336 22.80 34.69 -5.37
CA THR A 336 22.41 36.07 -5.07
C THR A 336 23.00 37.04 -6.07
N TYR A 337 22.28 38.11 -6.37
CA TYR A 337 22.61 39.04 -7.44
C TYR A 337 22.78 40.46 -6.92
N MET A 338 23.70 41.20 -7.50
CA MET A 338 23.89 42.63 -7.26
C MET A 338 23.85 43.41 -8.56
N ALA A 339 23.33 44.64 -8.47
CA ALA A 339 23.17 45.52 -9.62
C ALA A 339 24.51 46.16 -10.01
N TRP A 340 24.84 46.16 -11.31
CA TRP A 340 26.01 46.85 -11.86
C TRP A 340 25.76 48.37 -11.94
N LEU A 341 25.72 49.02 -10.77
CA LEU A 341 25.41 50.43 -10.63
C LEU A 341 26.44 51.10 -9.72
N SER A 342 26.85 52.31 -10.09
CA SER A 342 27.71 53.15 -9.25
C SER A 342 26.93 54.31 -8.65
N THR A 343 27.13 54.57 -7.36
CA THR A 343 26.67 55.82 -6.70
C THR A 343 27.69 56.94 -6.87
N ASP A 344 27.35 58.13 -6.40
CA ASP A 344 28.27 59.28 -6.38
C ASP A 344 29.43 59.11 -5.38
N GLU A 345 29.50 58.00 -4.64
CA GLU A 345 30.54 57.65 -3.68
C GLU A 345 31.43 56.51 -4.19
N MET A 346 32.75 56.60 -3.96
CA MET A 346 33.69 55.58 -4.44
C MET A 346 33.44 54.17 -3.88
N ASN A 347 32.84 54.05 -2.68
CA ASN A 347 32.55 52.77 -2.04
C ASN A 347 31.23 52.14 -2.50
N GLY A 348 30.47 52.81 -3.36
CA GLY A 348 29.22 52.32 -3.93
C GLY A 348 29.37 51.92 -5.39
N THR A 349 30.49 51.30 -5.75
CA THR A 349 30.78 50.85 -7.13
C THR A 349 30.87 49.32 -7.18
N PRO A 350 30.64 48.68 -8.35
CA PRO A 350 30.86 47.24 -8.51
C PRO A 350 32.26 46.81 -8.09
N ALA A 351 33.31 47.57 -8.43
CA ALA A 351 34.69 47.25 -8.05
C ALA A 351 34.94 47.17 -6.53
N THR A 352 34.09 47.81 -5.72
CA THR A 352 34.17 47.78 -4.25
C THR A 352 33.17 46.84 -3.59
N ARG A 353 32.08 46.52 -4.28
CA ARG A 353 30.94 45.79 -3.72
C ARG A 353 30.86 44.34 -4.16
N PHE A 354 31.37 44.01 -5.35
CA PHE A 354 31.19 42.70 -5.94
C PHE A 354 32.26 41.73 -5.46
N THR A 355 31.89 40.45 -5.41
CA THR A 355 32.87 39.36 -5.35
C THR A 355 33.66 39.35 -6.66
N GLN A 356 34.99 39.47 -6.57
CA GLN A 356 35.86 39.42 -7.74
C GLN A 356 36.08 37.96 -8.13
N SER A 357 35.19 37.44 -8.98
CA SER A 357 35.19 36.04 -9.40
C SER A 357 36.45 35.67 -10.19
N ALA A 358 37.03 34.52 -9.84
CA ALA A 358 38.04 33.85 -10.68
C ALA A 358 37.38 32.97 -11.76
N GLN A 359 36.09 32.71 -11.63
CA GLN A 359 35.29 31.94 -12.58
C GLN A 359 34.70 32.82 -13.69
N PRO A 360 34.42 32.26 -14.88
CA PRO A 360 33.81 32.96 -15.99
C PRO A 360 32.45 33.59 -15.64
N TYR A 361 32.16 34.72 -16.27
CA TYR A 361 30.82 35.29 -16.30
C TYR A 361 30.10 34.80 -17.55
N VAL A 362 28.92 34.23 -17.39
CA VAL A 362 28.12 33.69 -18.50
C VAL A 362 26.71 34.28 -18.46
N LYS A 363 26.13 34.49 -19.64
CA LYS A 363 24.70 34.84 -19.73
C LYS A 363 23.83 33.65 -19.35
N VAL A 364 22.55 33.92 -19.11
CA VAL A 364 21.52 32.89 -18.87
C VAL A 364 21.36 31.92 -20.08
N ASP A 365 21.80 32.31 -21.28
CA ASP A 365 21.83 31.44 -22.46
C ASP A 365 23.12 30.58 -22.56
N GLY A 366 23.96 30.58 -21.52
CA GLY A 366 25.22 29.83 -21.44
C GLY A 366 26.39 30.46 -22.20
N VAL A 367 26.19 31.57 -22.92
CA VAL A 367 27.26 32.20 -23.70
C VAL A 367 28.14 33.04 -22.78
N GLN A 368 29.44 32.76 -22.80
CA GLN A 368 30.45 33.47 -22.02
C GLN A 368 30.54 34.95 -22.37
N VAL A 369 30.62 35.79 -21.33
CA VAL A 369 30.79 37.24 -21.37
C VAL A 369 32.21 37.65 -21.00
N ALA A 370 32.84 36.96 -20.04
CA ALA A 370 34.22 37.22 -19.64
C ALA A 370 34.82 36.00 -18.95
N ASP A 371 36.13 35.79 -19.07
CA ASP A 371 36.86 34.67 -18.46
C ASP A 371 36.90 34.75 -16.92
N ASN A 372 36.86 35.95 -16.35
CA ASN A 372 36.87 36.23 -14.91
C ASN A 372 36.68 37.74 -14.66
N TRP A 373 36.81 38.18 -13.40
CA TRP A 373 36.69 39.59 -13.03
C TRP A 373 37.69 40.50 -13.75
N ALA A 374 38.95 40.07 -13.92
CA ALA A 374 39.97 40.91 -14.55
C ALA A 374 39.67 41.14 -16.03
N ASP A 375 39.14 40.13 -16.71
CA ASP A 375 38.69 40.19 -18.09
C ASP A 375 37.43 41.07 -18.24
N LEU A 376 36.43 40.88 -17.36
CA LEU A 376 35.19 41.68 -17.34
C LEU A 376 35.45 43.19 -17.30
N ILE A 377 36.54 43.62 -16.64
CA ILE A 377 36.87 45.02 -16.42
C ILE A 377 38.01 45.58 -17.28
N ASP A 378 38.50 44.81 -18.26
CA ASP A 378 39.69 45.18 -19.02
C ASP A 378 39.44 46.27 -20.10
N GLY A 379 38.17 46.55 -20.39
CA GLY A 379 37.73 47.46 -21.45
C GLY A 379 37.00 46.79 -22.61
N SER A 380 36.94 45.46 -22.61
CA SER A 380 36.22 44.59 -23.54
C SER A 380 35.52 43.47 -22.80
N ILE A 381 34.55 42.84 -23.46
CA ILE A 381 33.90 41.59 -23.02
C ILE A 381 33.77 40.69 -24.25
N ASP A 382 33.78 39.38 -24.06
CA ASP A 382 33.73 38.38 -25.13
C ASP A 382 32.39 38.40 -25.89
N SER A 383 31.30 38.63 -25.15
CA SER A 383 29.94 38.69 -25.67
C SER A 383 29.14 39.81 -25.03
N PRO A 384 28.18 40.42 -25.76
CA PRO A 384 27.30 41.44 -25.19
C PRO A 384 26.39 40.86 -24.10
N ILE A 385 26.07 41.66 -23.09
CA ILE A 385 25.10 41.33 -22.03
C ILE A 385 23.71 41.77 -22.47
N ASN A 386 23.09 40.98 -23.35
CA ASN A 386 21.83 41.30 -24.01
C ASN A 386 20.76 40.22 -23.84
N VAL A 387 20.78 39.51 -22.71
CA VAL A 387 19.83 38.44 -22.37
C VAL A 387 19.27 38.67 -20.97
N THR A 388 17.96 38.53 -20.83
CA THR A 388 17.24 38.68 -19.56
C THR A 388 17.35 37.44 -18.68
N GLU A 389 16.91 37.56 -17.43
CA GLU A 389 16.81 36.45 -16.48
C GLU A 389 15.95 35.28 -17.01
N THR A 390 15.06 35.57 -17.95
CA THR A 390 14.18 34.60 -18.62
C THR A 390 14.73 34.07 -19.96
N GLY A 391 15.97 34.42 -20.33
CA GLY A 391 16.59 34.03 -21.61
C GLY A 391 16.13 34.86 -22.83
N GLY A 392 15.26 35.86 -22.63
CA GLY A 392 14.73 36.72 -23.68
C GLY A 392 15.61 37.94 -24.00
N PRO A 393 15.31 38.70 -25.05
CA PRO A 393 15.99 39.98 -25.31
C PRO A 393 15.56 41.06 -24.29
N PRO A 394 16.42 42.03 -23.96
CA PRO A 394 16.08 43.11 -23.04
C PRO A 394 14.93 43.97 -23.56
N PRO A 395 14.08 44.51 -22.66
CA PRO A 395 13.08 45.48 -23.04
C PRO A 395 13.73 46.76 -23.59
N ILE A 396 13.02 47.45 -24.48
CA ILE A 396 13.44 48.75 -24.99
C ILE A 396 12.88 49.83 -24.05
N GLY A 397 13.77 50.58 -23.41
CA GLY A 397 13.40 51.65 -22.49
C GLY A 397 12.90 52.93 -23.18
N THR A 398 12.66 53.95 -22.36
CA THR A 398 12.10 55.25 -22.80
C THR A 398 13.05 55.99 -23.74
N PHE A 399 14.36 55.82 -23.55
CA PHE A 399 15.42 56.40 -24.34
C PHE A 399 16.34 55.30 -24.87
N THR A 400 16.53 55.29 -26.18
CA THR A 400 17.49 54.40 -26.83
C THR A 400 18.75 55.17 -27.16
N CYS A 401 19.87 54.74 -26.58
CA CYS A 401 21.14 55.12 -27.13
C CYS A 401 21.50 54.14 -28.25
N GLN A 402 21.27 54.57 -29.49
CA GLN A 402 21.21 53.70 -30.67
C GLN A 402 19.97 52.78 -30.64
N ALA A 403 20.05 51.58 -30.04
CA ALA A 403 19.00 50.56 -30.11
C ALA A 403 18.45 50.10 -28.76
N SER A 404 19.24 50.19 -27.68
CA SER A 404 18.85 49.85 -26.30
C SER A 404 19.76 50.61 -25.33
N SER A 405 19.39 50.68 -24.06
CA SER A 405 20.17 51.35 -23.02
C SER A 405 20.06 50.55 -21.72
N ALA A 406 21.05 50.66 -20.85
CA ALA A 406 20.98 50.10 -19.49
C ALA A 406 21.58 51.06 -18.48
N TRP A 407 20.93 51.25 -17.32
CA TRP A 407 21.47 52.08 -16.25
C TRP A 407 22.80 51.51 -15.72
N THR A 408 23.79 52.37 -15.51
CA THR A 408 25.10 51.96 -14.97
C THR A 408 25.74 53.03 -14.07
N ASN A 409 26.05 54.20 -14.64
CA ASN A 409 27.04 55.15 -14.10
C ASN A 409 28.43 54.53 -13.75
N THR A 410 28.70 53.35 -14.27
CA THR A 410 29.91 52.56 -13.99
C THR A 410 30.77 52.54 -15.24
N ASN A 411 32.07 52.80 -15.08
CA ASN A 411 33.04 52.71 -16.17
C ASN A 411 33.44 51.25 -16.43
N ALA A 412 34.18 50.99 -17.52
CA ALA A 412 34.62 49.65 -17.86
C ALA A 412 35.48 48.99 -16.76
N ALA A 413 36.18 49.77 -15.93
CA ALA A 413 36.97 49.25 -14.81
C ALA A 413 36.12 48.89 -13.56
N GLY A 414 34.78 48.89 -13.67
CA GLY A 414 33.87 48.65 -12.54
C GLY A 414 33.81 49.78 -11.52
N ALA A 415 34.43 50.94 -11.82
CA ALA A 415 34.50 52.08 -10.92
C ALA A 415 33.53 53.20 -11.34
N LEU A 416 33.33 54.17 -10.44
CA LEU A 416 32.52 55.36 -10.71
C LEU A 416 33.05 56.09 -11.96
N TYR A 417 32.17 56.32 -12.94
CA TYR A 417 32.52 57.12 -14.11
C TYR A 417 32.48 58.62 -13.80
N GLN A 418 31.35 59.12 -13.29
CA GLN A 418 31.17 60.53 -12.98
C GLN A 418 30.21 60.74 -11.81
N ALA A 419 30.62 61.56 -10.83
CA ALA A 419 29.75 61.99 -9.75
C ALA A 419 28.58 62.86 -10.28
N ALA A 420 27.47 62.86 -9.53
CA ALA A 420 26.20 63.51 -9.82
C ALA A 420 25.43 62.93 -11.02
N ASN A 421 25.78 61.72 -11.49
CA ASN A 421 25.07 61.03 -12.56
C ASN A 421 24.56 59.63 -12.14
N SER A 422 24.15 59.50 -10.89
CA SER A 422 23.53 58.28 -10.38
C SER A 422 22.11 58.53 -9.89
N CYS A 423 21.37 59.52 -10.41
CA CYS A 423 20.01 59.83 -9.96
C CYS A 423 19.88 60.03 -8.43
N GLY A 424 20.82 60.77 -7.85
CA GLY A 424 20.91 60.93 -6.39
C GLY A 424 21.08 59.59 -5.69
N ASN A 425 22.16 58.87 -6.02
CA ASN A 425 22.43 57.51 -5.52
C ASN A 425 21.26 56.51 -5.70
N TRP A 426 20.56 56.60 -6.83
CA TRP A 426 19.46 55.75 -7.27
C TRP A 426 18.20 55.86 -6.40
N THR A 427 17.97 57.05 -5.83
CA THR A 427 16.82 57.32 -4.93
C THR A 427 15.87 58.41 -5.46
N SER A 428 16.11 58.92 -6.67
CA SER A 428 15.39 60.06 -7.23
C SER A 428 15.05 59.85 -8.70
N THR A 429 13.85 60.28 -9.10
CA THR A 429 13.46 60.37 -10.52
C THR A 429 13.87 61.70 -11.16
N THR A 430 14.55 62.56 -10.41
CA THR A 430 15.08 63.85 -10.87
C THR A 430 16.60 63.81 -10.96
N GLY A 431 17.16 64.54 -11.94
CA GLY A 431 18.59 64.63 -12.19
C GLY A 431 19.00 63.92 -13.47
N SER A 432 20.27 63.54 -13.54
CA SER A 432 20.86 62.82 -14.65
C SER A 432 21.44 61.49 -14.23
N ALA A 433 21.48 60.56 -15.17
CA ALA A 433 22.28 59.36 -15.04
C ALA A 433 22.97 59.01 -16.36
N LEU A 434 23.72 57.91 -16.36
CA LEU A 434 24.45 57.41 -17.52
C LEU A 434 24.04 55.98 -17.83
N TRP A 435 24.23 55.62 -19.10
CA TRP A 435 23.86 54.31 -19.63
C TRP A 435 25.01 53.65 -20.37
N GLY A 436 24.96 52.32 -20.34
CA GLY A 436 25.69 51.45 -21.25
C GLY A 436 24.83 50.97 -22.42
N TYR A 437 25.48 50.36 -23.41
CA TYR A 437 24.82 49.75 -24.56
C TYR A 437 24.86 48.22 -24.49
N PRO A 438 23.74 47.54 -24.16
CA PRO A 438 23.69 46.10 -23.93
C PRO A 438 24.22 45.23 -25.07
N THR A 439 24.27 45.74 -26.30
CA THR A 439 24.75 44.99 -27.47
C THR A 439 26.21 45.26 -27.84
N SER A 440 26.93 46.05 -27.04
CA SER A 440 28.35 46.32 -27.24
C SER A 440 29.24 45.29 -26.54
N MET A 441 30.43 45.06 -27.11
CA MET A 441 31.49 44.22 -26.55
C MET A 441 32.72 45.03 -26.10
N THR A 442 32.65 46.36 -26.22
CA THR A 442 33.69 47.28 -25.75
C THR A 442 33.20 47.96 -24.49
N GLY A 443 34.03 48.73 -23.77
CA GLY A 443 33.64 49.45 -22.55
C GLY A 443 32.40 50.35 -22.66
N THR A 444 31.91 50.59 -23.88
CA THR A 444 30.59 51.19 -24.12
C THR A 444 29.40 50.33 -23.69
N TRP A 445 29.58 49.04 -23.41
CA TRP A 445 28.55 48.17 -22.84
C TRP A 445 28.07 48.67 -21.48
N THR A 446 28.97 49.28 -20.71
CA THR A 446 28.65 49.91 -19.43
C THR A 446 28.63 51.42 -19.50
N ILE A 447 29.37 52.07 -20.40
CA ILE A 447 29.32 53.53 -20.50
C ILE A 447 29.42 54.05 -21.94
N ALA A 448 28.29 54.44 -22.51
CA ALA A 448 28.22 54.97 -23.87
C ALA A 448 27.66 56.39 -23.91
N CYS A 449 26.60 56.66 -23.13
CA CYS A 449 25.71 57.79 -23.41
C CYS A 449 25.58 58.71 -22.21
N GLN A 450 25.62 60.02 -22.48
CA GLN A 450 25.65 61.05 -21.44
C GLN A 450 24.37 61.90 -21.47
N GLY A 451 23.87 62.26 -20.29
CA GLY A 451 22.92 63.37 -20.12
C GLY A 451 21.43 63.05 -20.25
N GLY A 452 20.97 61.83 -19.97
CA GLY A 452 19.54 61.53 -19.94
C GLY A 452 18.91 61.72 -18.55
N SER A 453 17.60 61.49 -18.50
CA SER A 453 16.74 61.85 -17.37
C SER A 453 16.49 60.68 -16.43
N CYS A 454 16.59 60.91 -15.13
CA CYS A 454 16.23 59.93 -14.10
C CYS A 454 14.74 59.55 -14.08
N ALA A 455 13.89 60.28 -14.82
CA ALA A 455 12.47 59.97 -14.97
C ALA A 455 12.19 58.94 -16.07
N TRP A 456 13.20 58.58 -16.87
CA TRP A 456 13.07 57.57 -17.92
C TRP A 456 13.14 56.17 -17.35
N GLU A 457 12.42 55.24 -17.98
CA GLU A 457 12.41 53.84 -17.57
C GLU A 457 13.38 53.06 -18.46
N GLU A 458 14.39 52.44 -17.85
CA GLU A 458 15.42 51.66 -18.51
C GLU A 458 15.73 50.39 -17.70
N PRO A 459 16.22 49.32 -18.34
CA PRO A 459 16.72 48.14 -17.63
C PRO A 459 18.12 48.40 -17.05
N PHE A 460 18.64 47.45 -16.27
CA PHE A 460 20.01 47.47 -15.77
C PHE A 460 20.58 46.07 -15.63
N TYR A 461 21.90 45.95 -15.41
CA TYR A 461 22.55 44.64 -15.34
C TYR A 461 22.59 44.10 -13.90
N CYS A 462 22.40 42.80 -13.78
CA CYS A 462 22.46 42.02 -12.54
C CYS A 462 23.54 40.96 -12.68
N PHE A 463 24.43 40.86 -11.68
CA PHE A 463 25.53 39.90 -11.65
C PHE A 463 25.44 39.04 -10.40
N GLN A 464 25.57 37.73 -10.59
CA GLN A 464 25.66 36.77 -9.50
C GLN A 464 26.93 37.01 -8.69
N GLN A 465 26.84 36.84 -7.36
CA GLN A 465 27.92 37.13 -6.40
C GLN A 465 28.60 35.89 -5.85
#